data_AF-A0A2V7H653-F1
#
_entry.id   AF-A0A2V7H653-F1
#
_cell.length_a   1.000
_cell.length_b   1.000
_cell.length_c   1.000
_cell.angle_alpha   90.00
_cell.angle_beta   90.00
_cell.angle_gamma   90.00
#
_symmetry.space_group_name_H-M   'P 1'
#
loop_
_entity.id
_entity.type
_entity.pdbx_description
1 polymer ?
#
loop_
_entity_poly.entity_id
_entity_poly.type
_entity_poly.pdbx_seq_one_letter_code
_entity_poly.pdbx_strand_id
1 'polypeptide(L)'
;MIRSRFLRSSLLVLTTAIALSCSEYSPTAPTIQAPAQAQDGLLSGLLGLVTNLLGTVLRVITFQYDPNGIPVNAVKWTGTHLNQTRSVSAYIGQNGGTLALPSSDFTITFPSGALSQTTLITIVSDGTGYVSYDMKPHGLTFAKPVTVTQRLQNTAVYGTSLALKAAGAYFPQDPTNLSGTIDALEIESTTIFSSKNDGKADVETWSLNHFSRYMLASD
;
A
#
# COMPACT_ATOMS: atom_id res chain seq x y z
N MET A 1 40.24 41.55 69.74
CA MET A 1 39.79 40.14 69.54
C MET A 1 39.05 40.02 68.21
N ILE A 2 39.04 38.81 67.62
CA ILE A 2 38.09 38.21 66.65
C ILE A 2 37.38 39.13 65.63
N ARG A 3 37.54 38.80 64.33
CA ARG A 3 36.79 39.37 63.18
C ARG A 3 35.62 38.46 62.77
N SER A 4 34.82 38.93 61.79
CA SER A 4 33.82 38.19 60.98
C SER A 4 32.41 38.05 61.61
N ARG A 5 31.33 37.78 60.85
CA ARG A 5 31.29 37.15 59.51
C ARG A 5 30.04 37.52 58.66
N PHE A 6 30.30 37.97 57.43
CA PHE A 6 29.55 37.75 56.16
C PHE A 6 28.01 37.91 56.07
N LEU A 7 27.59 38.81 55.17
CA LEU A 7 26.41 38.57 54.32
C LEU A 7 26.72 37.45 53.32
N ARG A 8 25.73 36.58 53.02
CA ARG A 8 25.45 35.97 51.69
C ARG A 8 24.28 34.98 51.80
N SER A 9 23.13 35.36 51.25
CA SER A 9 21.98 34.46 51.03
C SER A 9 21.48 34.62 49.59
N SER A 10 22.13 33.92 48.66
CA SER A 10 21.72 33.88 47.26
C SER A 10 20.70 32.76 47.07
N LEU A 11 19.42 33.11 46.88
CA LEU A 11 18.39 32.12 46.55
C LEU A 11 18.51 31.74 45.07
N LEU A 12 18.91 30.51 44.78
CA LEU A 12 18.96 29.98 43.41
C LEU A 12 17.62 29.30 43.09
N VAL A 13 16.75 29.99 42.32
CA VAL A 13 15.47 29.42 41.89
C VAL A 13 15.70 28.58 40.64
N LEU A 14 15.61 27.26 40.77
CA LEU A 14 15.81 26.30 39.69
C LEU A 14 14.48 26.03 38.96
N THR A 15 14.18 26.81 37.92
CA THR A 15 12.97 26.62 37.09
C THR A 15 13.16 25.49 36.07
N THR A 16 12.58 24.32 36.33
CA THR A 16 12.61 23.18 35.41
C THR A 16 11.63 23.38 34.24
N ALA A 17 12.12 23.73 33.06
CA ALA A 17 11.30 23.84 31.86
C ALA A 17 11.09 22.45 31.23
N ILE A 18 9.87 21.91 31.33
CA ILE A 18 9.49 20.67 30.62
C ILE A 18 9.11 21.04 29.18
N ALA A 19 10.07 20.93 28.27
CA ALA A 19 9.83 21.08 26.84
C ALA A 19 9.13 19.81 26.30
N LEU A 20 7.81 19.88 26.09
CA LEU A 20 7.08 18.88 25.32
C LEU A 20 7.42 19.05 23.84
N SER A 21 8.51 18.41 23.40
CA SER A 21 8.88 18.35 21.99
C SER A 21 7.91 17.45 21.23
N CYS A 22 6.85 18.03 20.67
CA CYS A 22 6.10 17.41 19.59
C CYS A 22 7.07 17.19 18.41
N SER A 23 7.55 15.96 18.24
CA SER A 23 8.33 15.59 17.07
C SER A 23 7.40 15.63 15.85
N GLU A 24 7.60 16.62 14.98
CA GLU A 24 6.98 16.63 13.65
C GLU A 24 7.50 15.43 12.87
N TYR A 25 6.76 14.32 12.94
CA TYR A 25 6.95 13.16 12.08
C TYR A 25 6.44 13.51 10.68
N SER A 26 7.20 14.34 9.97
CA SER A 26 7.09 14.46 8.52
C SER A 26 7.60 13.15 7.92
N PRO A 27 6.75 12.32 7.29
CA PRO A 27 7.21 11.12 6.62
C PRO A 27 8.00 11.53 5.38
N THR A 28 9.33 11.58 5.49
CA THR A 28 10.21 11.78 4.33
C THR A 28 9.98 10.61 3.39
N ALA A 29 9.30 10.85 2.27
CA ALA A 29 9.09 9.83 1.25
C ALA A 29 10.46 9.24 0.85
N PRO A 30 10.61 7.90 0.78
CA PRO A 30 11.89 7.29 0.46
C PRO A 30 12.37 7.76 -0.91
N THR A 31 13.67 8.02 -1.04
CA THR A 31 14.27 8.40 -2.33
C THR A 31 14.05 7.30 -3.35
N ILE A 32 13.15 7.54 -4.30
CA ILE A 32 12.74 6.56 -5.32
C ILE A 32 13.93 6.26 -6.24
N GLN A 33 14.58 5.14 -5.98
CA GLN A 33 15.50 4.53 -6.93
C GLN A 33 14.67 3.68 -7.88
N ALA A 34 14.60 4.08 -9.16
CA ALA A 34 13.79 3.38 -10.15
C ALA A 34 14.12 1.88 -10.19
N PRO A 35 13.12 0.99 -10.27
CA PRO A 35 13.33 -0.45 -10.16
C PRO A 35 14.26 -0.93 -11.27
N ALA A 36 15.28 -1.72 -10.90
CA ALA A 36 16.13 -2.39 -11.87
C ALA A 36 15.26 -3.28 -12.77
N GLN A 37 15.40 -3.12 -14.09
CA GLN A 37 14.44 -3.69 -15.05
C GLN A 37 14.23 -5.20 -14.83
N ALA A 38 12.97 -5.59 -14.70
CA ALA A 38 12.59 -6.98 -14.50
C ALA A 38 13.07 -7.85 -15.68
N GLN A 39 13.62 -9.02 -15.37
CA GLN A 39 14.20 -9.91 -16.38
C GLN A 39 13.10 -10.69 -17.12
N ASP A 40 12.83 -10.33 -18.38
CA ASP A 40 11.78 -10.92 -19.23
C ASP A 40 11.78 -12.47 -19.28
N GLY A 41 12.95 -13.10 -19.09
CA GLY A 41 13.13 -14.55 -19.18
C GLY A 41 12.30 -15.39 -18.18
N LEU A 42 11.76 -14.80 -17.10
CA LEU A 42 10.98 -15.52 -16.08
C LEU A 42 9.47 -15.62 -16.38
N LEU A 43 8.92 -14.76 -17.25
CA LEU A 43 7.48 -14.69 -17.50
C LEU A 43 6.94 -15.95 -18.18
N SER A 44 7.67 -16.51 -19.15
CA SER A 44 7.27 -17.67 -19.94
C SER A 44 6.98 -18.92 -19.07
N GLY A 45 7.81 -19.18 -18.05
CA GLY A 45 7.64 -20.33 -17.16
C GLY A 45 6.52 -20.15 -16.14
N LEU A 46 6.32 -18.95 -15.61
CA LEU A 46 5.34 -18.69 -14.54
C LEU A 46 3.90 -18.65 -15.07
N LEU A 47 3.70 -18.13 -16.28
CA LEU A 47 2.37 -18.04 -16.92
C LEU A 47 1.69 -19.41 -17.06
N GLY A 48 2.43 -20.48 -17.35
CA GLY A 48 1.85 -21.83 -17.51
C GLY A 48 1.27 -22.46 -16.23
N LEU A 49 1.75 -22.03 -15.05
CA LEU A 49 1.25 -22.51 -13.76
C LEU A 49 0.16 -21.59 -13.17
N VAL A 50 0.32 -20.27 -13.29
CA VAL A 50 -0.62 -19.31 -12.69
C VAL A 50 -1.94 -19.23 -13.46
N THR A 51 -1.92 -19.35 -14.79
CA THR A 51 -3.15 -19.31 -15.62
C THR A 51 -4.15 -20.42 -15.27
N ASN A 52 -3.65 -21.62 -14.95
CA ASN A 52 -4.49 -22.73 -14.49
C ASN A 52 -5.21 -22.46 -13.17
N LEU A 53 -4.76 -21.50 -12.35
CA LEU A 53 -5.43 -21.08 -11.12
C LEU A 53 -6.29 -19.82 -11.32
N LEU A 54 -5.70 -18.73 -11.86
CA LEU A 54 -6.32 -17.40 -11.94
C LEU A 54 -7.10 -17.11 -13.24
N GLY A 55 -6.90 -17.91 -14.30
CA GLY A 55 -7.51 -17.70 -15.62
C GLY A 55 -6.56 -17.11 -16.65
N THR A 56 -7.08 -16.67 -17.79
CA THR A 56 -6.29 -16.13 -18.91
C THR A 56 -5.88 -14.68 -18.64
N VAL A 57 -4.63 -14.31 -18.96
CA VAL A 57 -4.20 -12.90 -18.91
C VAL A 57 -4.97 -12.10 -19.96
N LEU A 58 -5.67 -11.05 -19.52
CA LEU A 58 -6.42 -10.12 -20.37
C LEU A 58 -5.64 -8.84 -20.67
N ARG A 59 -4.91 -8.30 -19.70
CA ARG A 59 -4.07 -7.11 -19.85
C ARG A 59 -2.92 -7.12 -18.85
N VAL A 60 -1.81 -6.51 -19.25
CA VAL A 60 -0.69 -6.13 -18.39
C VAL A 60 -0.56 -4.60 -18.44
N ILE A 61 -0.29 -3.99 -17.31
CA ILE A 61 -0.01 -2.56 -17.14
C ILE A 61 1.38 -2.47 -16.51
N THR A 62 2.28 -1.71 -17.12
CA THR A 62 3.64 -1.48 -16.61
C THR A 62 3.65 -0.42 -15.51
N PHE A 63 4.67 -0.46 -14.64
CA PHE A 63 4.90 0.61 -13.66
C PHE A 63 4.96 1.99 -14.34
N GLN A 64 4.34 2.98 -13.72
CA GLN A 64 4.40 4.40 -14.10
C GLN A 64 4.65 5.24 -12.86
N TYR A 65 5.39 6.34 -13.01
CA TYR A 65 5.64 7.34 -11.96
C TYR A 65 5.65 8.74 -12.58
N ASP A 66 4.92 9.68 -11.98
CA ASP A 66 5.02 11.10 -12.32
C ASP A 66 4.98 11.95 -11.04
N PRO A 67 6.02 12.77 -10.73
CA PRO A 67 6.01 13.65 -9.56
C PRO A 67 4.97 14.76 -9.63
N ASN A 68 4.37 15.02 -10.80
CA ASN A 68 3.27 15.98 -11.00
C ASN A 68 1.89 15.33 -10.84
N GLY A 69 1.83 13.99 -10.77
CA GLY A 69 0.58 13.23 -10.67
C GLY A 69 0.15 12.55 -11.96
N ILE A 70 -0.42 11.35 -11.82
CA ILE A 70 -1.03 10.54 -12.87
C ILE A 70 -2.56 10.56 -12.63
N PRO A 71 -3.36 11.18 -13.53
CA PRO A 71 -4.78 11.38 -13.30
C PRO A 71 -5.57 10.07 -13.47
N VAL A 72 -6.15 9.57 -12.38
CA VAL A 72 -6.91 8.31 -12.35
C VAL A 72 -8.23 8.47 -11.58
N ASN A 73 -9.18 7.55 -11.77
CA ASN A 73 -10.44 7.54 -11.02
C ASN A 73 -10.43 6.42 -9.98
N ALA A 74 -10.76 6.74 -8.73
CA ALA A 74 -10.80 5.75 -7.65
C ALA A 74 -11.92 4.71 -7.85
N VAL A 75 -11.59 3.43 -7.77
CA VAL A 75 -12.56 2.34 -7.92
C VAL A 75 -13.37 2.19 -6.62
N LYS A 76 -14.69 2.20 -6.79
CA LYS A 76 -15.68 1.97 -5.72
C LYS A 76 -15.96 0.48 -5.55
N TRP A 77 -16.41 0.09 -4.36
CA TRP A 77 -17.14 -1.17 -4.20
C TRP A 77 -18.53 -1.10 -4.84
N THR A 78 -19.16 -2.24 -5.08
CA THR A 78 -20.58 -2.31 -5.46
C THR A 78 -21.48 -1.86 -4.30
N GLY A 79 -22.71 -1.41 -4.61
CA GLY A 79 -23.70 -1.03 -3.59
C GLY A 79 -24.16 -2.17 -2.67
N THR A 80 -23.76 -3.42 -2.94
CA THR A 80 -24.01 -4.61 -2.11
C THR A 80 -22.84 -4.95 -1.19
N HIS A 81 -21.67 -4.33 -1.36
CA HIS A 81 -20.52 -4.52 -0.48
C HIS A 81 -20.70 -3.75 0.83
N LEU A 82 -20.35 -4.37 1.95
CA LEU A 82 -20.45 -3.73 3.26
C LEU A 82 -19.21 -2.86 3.53
N ASN A 83 -19.37 -1.56 3.36
CA ASN A 83 -18.34 -0.54 3.60
C ASN A 83 -18.13 -0.35 5.11
N GLN A 84 -17.05 -0.94 5.63
CA GLN A 84 -16.65 -0.84 7.03
C GLN A 84 -15.12 -0.94 7.12
N THR A 85 -14.52 -0.29 8.11
CA THR A 85 -13.09 -0.47 8.40
C THR A 85 -12.81 -1.92 8.82
N ARG A 86 -11.77 -2.52 8.25
CA ARG A 86 -11.26 -3.86 8.58
C ARG A 86 -9.75 -3.84 8.67
N SER A 87 -9.17 -4.69 9.51
CA SER A 87 -7.72 -4.78 9.69
C SER A 87 -7.28 -6.23 9.80
N VAL A 88 -6.09 -6.54 9.29
CA VAL A 88 -5.40 -7.81 9.51
C VAL A 88 -3.92 -7.55 9.78
N SER A 89 -3.35 -8.28 10.75
CA SER A 89 -1.96 -8.11 11.18
C SER A 89 -1.28 -9.45 11.39
N ALA A 90 0.01 -9.54 11.05
CA ALA A 90 0.87 -10.67 11.38
C ALA A 90 2.34 -10.26 11.44
N TYR A 91 3.15 -11.03 12.16
CA TYR A 91 4.59 -10.95 12.07
C TYR A 91 5.07 -11.69 10.82
N ILE A 92 5.61 -10.95 9.84
CA ILE A 92 6.22 -11.50 8.62
C ILE A 92 7.73 -11.36 8.74
N GLY A 93 8.48 -12.40 8.40
CA GLY A 93 9.94 -12.40 8.45
C GLY A 93 10.57 -12.98 7.19
N GLN A 94 11.83 -13.43 7.27
CA GLN A 94 12.60 -13.91 6.11
C GLN A 94 11.93 -15.06 5.33
N ASN A 95 11.11 -15.89 5.99
CA ASN A 95 10.37 -16.97 5.32
C ASN A 95 9.24 -16.48 4.40
N GLY A 96 8.87 -15.19 4.47
CA GLY A 96 7.69 -14.65 3.80
C GLY A 96 6.40 -14.98 4.57
N GLY A 97 5.28 -14.96 3.85
CA GLY A 97 3.95 -15.27 4.39
C GLY A 97 2.83 -14.65 3.56
N THR A 98 1.58 -14.77 4.02
CA THR A 98 0.40 -14.21 3.35
C THR A 98 -0.54 -13.59 4.38
N LEU A 99 -1.10 -12.42 4.04
CA LEU A 99 -2.19 -11.77 4.76
C LEU A 99 -3.39 -11.63 3.83
N ALA A 100 -4.60 -11.78 4.38
CA ALA A 100 -5.84 -11.67 3.63
C ALA A 100 -6.89 -10.86 4.39
N LEU A 101 -7.70 -10.12 3.64
CA LEU A 101 -8.93 -9.48 4.10
C LEU A 101 -10.07 -10.06 3.24
N PRO A 102 -10.58 -11.28 3.56
CA PRO A 102 -11.47 -12.01 2.65
C PRO A 102 -12.76 -11.26 2.32
N SER A 103 -13.25 -10.44 3.25
CA SER A 103 -14.45 -9.62 3.09
C SER A 103 -14.23 -8.30 2.36
N SER A 104 -12.98 -7.95 2.04
CA SER A 104 -12.60 -6.92 1.06
C SER A 104 -11.95 -7.54 -0.19
N ASP A 105 -12.11 -8.86 -0.41
CA ASP A 105 -11.64 -9.55 -1.62
C ASP A 105 -10.11 -9.43 -1.88
N PHE A 106 -9.33 -9.14 -0.83
CA PHE A 106 -7.91 -8.77 -0.89
C PHE A 106 -6.99 -9.83 -0.28
N THR A 107 -5.84 -10.04 -0.89
CA THR A 107 -4.73 -10.85 -0.35
C THR A 107 -3.39 -10.21 -0.73
N ILE A 108 -2.41 -10.26 0.18
CA ILE A 108 -1.02 -9.85 -0.07
C ILE A 108 -0.06 -10.96 0.37
N THR A 109 0.88 -11.32 -0.52
CA THR A 109 1.85 -12.40 -0.31
C THR A 109 3.27 -11.86 -0.38
N PHE A 110 4.01 -12.13 0.69
CA PHE A 110 5.42 -11.78 0.87
C PHE A 110 6.26 -13.00 0.47
N PRO A 111 7.05 -12.96 -0.62
CA PRO A 111 7.93 -14.07 -0.96
C PRO A 111 9.07 -14.20 0.07
N SER A 112 9.61 -15.40 0.22
CA SER A 112 10.78 -15.65 1.06
C SER A 112 11.95 -14.74 0.65
N GLY A 113 12.49 -13.99 1.62
CA GLY A 113 13.51 -12.97 1.42
C GLY A 113 12.99 -11.58 1.01
N ALA A 114 11.68 -11.30 1.03
CA ALA A 114 11.17 -9.93 0.89
C ALA A 114 11.56 -9.02 2.07
N LEU A 115 11.62 -9.58 3.27
CA LEU A 115 12.07 -8.93 4.51
C LEU A 115 13.32 -9.61 5.06
N SER A 116 14.24 -8.82 5.63
CA SER A 116 15.46 -9.28 6.30
C SER A 116 15.30 -9.43 7.82
N GLN A 117 14.22 -8.90 8.39
CA GLN A 117 13.88 -8.94 9.82
C GLN A 117 12.40 -9.35 9.97
N THR A 118 12.02 -9.79 11.17
CA THR A 118 10.61 -10.07 11.50
C THR A 118 9.90 -8.78 11.87
N THR A 119 8.99 -8.33 11.01
CA THR A 119 8.24 -7.07 11.15
C THR A 119 6.76 -7.35 11.40
N LEU A 120 6.14 -6.59 12.31
CA LEU A 120 4.67 -6.59 12.44
C LEU A 120 4.08 -5.83 11.27
N ILE A 121 3.49 -6.56 10.34
CA ILE A 121 2.73 -6.02 9.22
C ILE A 121 1.28 -5.81 9.66
N THR A 122 0.64 -4.73 9.18
CA THR A 122 -0.79 -4.50 9.35
C THR A 122 -1.37 -3.88 8.08
N ILE A 123 -2.43 -4.47 7.54
CA ILE A 123 -3.17 -3.92 6.39
C ILE A 123 -4.55 -3.50 6.88
N VAL A 124 -4.91 -2.23 6.67
CA VAL A 124 -6.24 -1.69 6.99
C VAL A 124 -6.98 -1.37 5.70
N SER A 125 -8.17 -1.93 5.54
CA SER A 125 -9.13 -1.49 4.51
C SER A 125 -10.14 -0.56 5.19
N ASP A 126 -10.42 0.59 4.58
CA ASP A 126 -11.22 1.65 5.19
C ASP A 126 -12.73 1.53 4.88
N GLY A 127 -13.53 2.34 5.58
CA GLY A 127 -14.98 2.39 5.41
C GLY A 127 -15.50 3.37 4.35
N THR A 128 -14.65 3.96 3.50
CA THR A 128 -15.07 5.06 2.59
C THR A 128 -15.97 4.63 1.44
N GLY A 129 -16.00 3.34 1.11
CA GLY A 129 -16.70 2.81 -0.07
C GLY A 129 -15.84 2.71 -1.34
N TYR A 130 -14.56 3.05 -1.24
CA TYR A 130 -13.55 2.80 -2.26
C TYR A 130 -12.67 1.60 -1.86
N VAL A 131 -11.92 1.07 -2.83
CA VAL A 131 -11.01 -0.06 -2.64
C VAL A 131 -9.71 0.41 -1.94
N SER A 132 -9.89 0.86 -0.69
CA SER A 132 -8.92 1.37 0.28
C SER A 132 -7.94 0.35 0.84
N TYR A 133 -6.60 0.56 0.76
CA TYR A 133 -5.62 -0.16 1.59
C TYR A 133 -4.53 0.75 2.17
N ASP A 134 -4.52 0.88 3.50
CA ASP A 134 -3.50 1.56 4.30
C ASP A 134 -2.55 0.49 4.88
N MET A 135 -1.33 0.37 4.32
CA MET A 135 -0.39 -0.71 4.60
C MET A 135 0.75 -0.27 5.52
N LYS A 136 0.92 -0.93 6.67
CA LYS A 136 1.81 -0.49 7.75
C LYS A 136 2.89 -1.51 8.12
N PRO A 137 4.09 -1.05 8.51
CA PRO A 137 4.51 0.37 8.63
C PRO A 137 4.76 1.05 7.27
N HIS A 138 4.41 2.34 7.15
CA HIS A 138 4.68 3.14 5.95
C HIS A 138 6.19 3.30 5.72
N GLY A 139 6.60 3.43 4.45
CA GLY A 139 8.01 3.57 4.05
C GLY A 139 8.83 2.29 4.16
N LEU A 140 8.25 1.16 4.59
CA LEU A 140 8.90 -0.14 4.57
C LEU A 140 9.14 -0.58 3.12
N THR A 141 10.40 -0.71 2.72
CA THR A 141 10.80 -1.23 1.40
C THR A 141 11.09 -2.73 1.47
N PHE A 142 10.89 -3.42 0.35
CA PHE A 142 11.10 -4.88 0.26
C PHE A 142 12.32 -5.22 -0.59
N ALA A 143 13.10 -6.22 -0.16
CA ALA A 143 14.24 -6.74 -0.93
C ALA A 143 13.81 -7.64 -2.11
N LYS A 144 12.52 -7.97 -2.19
CA LYS A 144 11.83 -8.61 -3.32
C LYS A 144 10.40 -8.06 -3.37
N PRO A 145 9.82 -7.76 -4.55
CA PRO A 145 8.46 -7.25 -4.63
C PRO A 145 7.45 -8.19 -3.96
N VAL A 146 6.48 -7.63 -3.25
CA VAL A 146 5.38 -8.38 -2.63
C VAL A 146 4.16 -8.36 -3.56
N THR A 147 3.46 -9.48 -3.70
CA THR A 147 2.34 -9.59 -4.65
C THR A 147 1.02 -9.35 -3.95
N VAL A 148 0.29 -8.32 -4.37
CA VAL A 148 -1.11 -8.10 -4.00
C VAL A 148 -2.02 -8.82 -5.00
N THR A 149 -3.20 -9.21 -4.55
CA THR A 149 -4.27 -9.80 -5.34
C THR A 149 -5.59 -9.19 -4.90
N GLN A 150 -6.32 -8.58 -5.83
CA GLN A 150 -7.67 -8.06 -5.63
C GLN A 150 -8.65 -8.84 -6.51
N ARG A 151 -9.73 -9.32 -5.90
CA ARG A 151 -10.90 -9.81 -6.63
C ARG A 151 -11.78 -8.64 -7.06
N LEU A 152 -12.14 -8.61 -8.34
CA LEU A 152 -12.86 -7.48 -8.94
C LEU A 152 -14.38 -7.61 -8.84
N GLN A 153 -14.94 -8.80 -8.56
CA GLN A 153 -16.38 -9.10 -8.62
C GLN A 153 -17.25 -8.15 -7.80
N ASN A 154 -16.76 -7.72 -6.63
CA ASN A 154 -17.46 -6.81 -5.74
C ASN A 154 -17.09 -5.32 -5.94
N THR A 155 -16.41 -4.99 -7.04
CA THR A 155 -16.08 -3.61 -7.42
C THR A 155 -17.05 -3.06 -8.47
N ALA A 156 -17.23 -1.73 -8.50
CA ALA A 156 -18.10 -1.04 -9.44
C ALA A 156 -17.63 -1.10 -10.91
N VAL A 157 -16.39 -1.56 -11.17
CA VAL A 157 -15.86 -1.75 -12.53
C VAL A 157 -16.11 -3.16 -13.08
N TYR A 158 -16.56 -4.13 -12.28
CA TYR A 158 -16.72 -5.53 -12.71
C TYR A 158 -17.58 -5.67 -13.97
N GLY A 159 -17.08 -6.42 -14.96
CA GLY A 159 -17.77 -6.62 -16.25
C GLY A 159 -17.84 -5.39 -17.16
N THR A 160 -17.23 -4.27 -16.78
CA THR A 160 -17.05 -3.09 -17.65
C THR A 160 -15.68 -3.10 -18.32
N SER A 161 -15.46 -2.25 -19.32
CA SER A 161 -14.13 -2.01 -19.91
C SER A 161 -13.13 -1.38 -18.94
N LEU A 162 -13.59 -0.67 -17.90
CA LEU A 162 -12.71 -0.06 -16.89
C LEU A 162 -11.97 -1.11 -16.04
N ALA A 163 -12.53 -2.32 -15.87
CA ALA A 163 -11.84 -3.41 -15.18
C ALA A 163 -10.60 -3.94 -15.94
N LEU A 164 -10.44 -3.62 -17.24
CA LEU A 164 -9.19 -3.86 -17.97
C LEU A 164 -8.13 -2.79 -17.70
N LYS A 165 -8.48 -1.70 -17.03
CA LYS A 165 -7.64 -0.58 -16.63
C LYS A 165 -7.45 -0.45 -15.11
N ALA A 166 -8.02 -1.40 -14.37
CA ALA A 166 -7.82 -1.56 -12.94
C ALA A 166 -6.33 -1.72 -12.61
N ALA A 167 -5.77 -0.81 -11.80
CA ALA A 167 -4.40 -0.87 -11.31
C ALA A 167 -4.27 -0.35 -9.88
N GLY A 168 -3.43 -1.01 -9.07
CA GLY A 168 -2.98 -0.49 -7.78
C GLY A 168 -2.22 0.83 -7.93
N ALA A 169 -2.72 1.89 -7.29
CA ALA A 169 -2.21 3.25 -7.39
C ALA A 169 -1.79 3.79 -6.00
N TYR A 170 -0.63 4.45 -5.92
CA TYR A 170 -0.08 5.05 -4.70
C TYR A 170 -0.45 6.53 -4.57
N PHE A 171 -0.90 6.92 -3.38
CA PHE A 171 -1.19 8.31 -3.01
C PHE A 171 -0.34 8.74 -1.79
N PRO A 172 0.44 9.84 -1.88
CA PRO A 172 1.32 10.31 -0.79
C PRO A 172 0.56 10.92 0.38
N GLN A 173 -0.73 11.22 0.20
CA GLN A 173 -1.64 11.84 1.15
C GLN A 173 -3.03 11.24 0.97
N ASP A 174 -3.84 11.23 2.02
CA ASP A 174 -5.25 10.81 1.98
C ASP A 174 -6.05 11.67 0.99
N PRO A 175 -6.56 11.13 -0.14
CA PRO A 175 -7.23 11.96 -1.13
C PRO A 175 -8.59 12.44 -0.61
N THR A 176 -8.75 13.75 -0.45
CA THR A 176 -9.93 14.35 0.21
C THR A 176 -11.19 14.37 -0.66
N ASN A 177 -11.05 14.16 -1.98
CA ASN A 177 -12.17 14.06 -2.91
C ASN A 177 -12.02 12.86 -3.87
N LEU A 178 -12.48 11.70 -3.42
CA LEU A 178 -12.49 10.46 -4.21
C LEU A 178 -13.60 10.40 -5.28
N SER A 179 -14.42 11.46 -5.43
CA SER A 179 -15.63 11.42 -6.28
C SER A 179 -15.41 11.74 -7.76
N GLY A 180 -14.17 12.08 -8.14
CA GLY A 180 -13.75 12.31 -9.53
C GLY A 180 -12.31 11.84 -9.75
N THR A 181 -11.62 12.48 -10.69
CA THR A 181 -10.20 12.25 -10.94
C THR A 181 -9.35 12.68 -9.75
N ILE A 182 -8.36 11.85 -9.40
CA ILE A 182 -7.36 12.07 -8.36
C ILE A 182 -5.97 11.74 -8.92
N ASP A 183 -4.96 12.44 -8.43
CA ASP A 183 -3.59 12.34 -8.92
C ASP A 183 -2.79 11.32 -8.11
N ALA A 184 -2.48 10.16 -8.71
CA ALA A 184 -1.60 9.15 -8.14
C ALA A 184 -0.13 9.48 -8.43
N LEU A 185 0.81 9.18 -7.53
CA LEU A 185 2.23 9.33 -7.85
C LEU A 185 2.80 8.13 -8.61
N GLU A 186 2.33 6.92 -8.29
CA GLU A 186 2.77 5.68 -8.93
C GLU A 186 1.55 4.83 -9.32
N ILE A 187 1.63 4.20 -10.49
CA ILE A 187 0.75 3.10 -10.91
C ILE A 187 1.59 1.84 -10.94
N GLU A 188 1.20 0.81 -10.19
CA GLU A 188 2.03 -0.38 -10.00
C GLU A 188 1.96 -1.36 -11.17
N SER A 189 3.00 -2.18 -11.32
CA SER A 189 3.03 -3.21 -12.37
C SER A 189 1.97 -4.27 -12.10
N THR A 190 0.96 -4.30 -12.98
CA THR A 190 -0.32 -4.98 -12.75
C THR A 190 -0.63 -5.98 -13.87
N THR A 191 -1.17 -7.14 -13.52
CA THR A 191 -1.70 -8.14 -14.47
C THR A 191 -3.15 -8.46 -14.13
N ILE A 192 -4.01 -8.45 -15.14
CA ILE A 192 -5.46 -8.67 -15.01
C ILE A 192 -5.81 -10.00 -15.68
N PHE A 193 -6.53 -10.85 -14.95
CA PHE A 193 -6.91 -12.21 -15.36
C PHE A 193 -8.43 -12.34 -15.55
N SER A 194 -8.82 -13.26 -16.44
CA SER A 194 -10.21 -13.56 -16.76
C SER A 194 -10.86 -14.53 -15.77
N SER A 195 -12.12 -14.27 -15.42
CA SER A 195 -13.05 -15.27 -14.90
C SER A 195 -13.09 -16.47 -15.85
N LYS A 196 -12.89 -17.67 -15.30
CA LYS A 196 -13.01 -18.94 -16.05
C LYS A 196 -14.43 -19.23 -16.54
N ASN A 197 -15.43 -18.53 -15.99
CA ASN A 197 -16.85 -18.83 -16.21
C ASN A 197 -17.48 -17.94 -17.29
N ASP A 198 -17.04 -16.68 -17.40
CA ASP A 198 -17.63 -15.67 -18.30
C ASP A 198 -16.60 -14.71 -18.95
N GLY A 199 -15.30 -14.97 -18.81
CA GLY A 199 -14.22 -14.27 -19.53
C GLY A 199 -13.94 -12.83 -19.09
N LYS A 200 -14.72 -12.27 -18.16
CA LYS A 200 -14.57 -10.90 -17.65
C LYS A 200 -13.29 -10.74 -16.82
N ALA A 201 -12.76 -9.53 -16.71
CA ALA A 201 -11.73 -9.20 -15.73
C ALA A 201 -12.23 -9.47 -14.30
N ASP A 202 -11.57 -10.40 -13.61
CA ASP A 202 -12.05 -11.06 -12.38
C ASP A 202 -11.06 -10.99 -11.23
N VAL A 203 -9.77 -11.13 -11.55
CA VAL A 203 -8.66 -11.02 -10.60
C VAL A 203 -7.62 -10.06 -11.17
N GLU A 204 -7.18 -9.14 -10.34
CA GLU A 204 -6.05 -8.27 -10.57
C GLU A 204 -4.92 -8.67 -9.62
N THR A 205 -3.67 -8.67 -10.10
CA THR A 205 -2.49 -8.80 -9.25
C THR A 205 -1.48 -7.72 -9.58
N TRP A 206 -0.99 -7.01 -8.57
CA TRP A 206 0.08 -6.03 -8.72
C TRP A 206 1.23 -6.29 -7.76
N SER A 207 2.41 -5.77 -8.09
CA SER A 207 3.63 -5.95 -7.29
C SER A 207 4.00 -4.65 -6.59
N LEU A 208 4.22 -4.71 -5.26
CA LEU A 208 4.63 -3.56 -4.46
C LEU A 208 6.10 -3.65 -4.07
N ASN A 209 6.80 -2.51 -4.16
CA ASN A 209 8.20 -2.37 -3.74
C ASN A 209 8.35 -1.69 -2.37
N HIS A 210 7.31 -0.97 -1.92
CA HIS A 210 7.23 -0.32 -0.62
C HIS A 210 5.81 -0.41 -0.03
N PHE A 211 5.65 0.11 1.19
CA PHE A 211 4.36 0.24 1.86
C PHE A 211 3.95 1.71 2.03
N SER A 212 2.72 1.99 1.66
CA SER A 212 2.06 3.27 1.86
C SER A 212 0.53 3.10 1.83
N ARG A 213 -0.22 4.17 1.58
CA ARG A 213 -1.64 4.06 1.16
C ARG A 213 -1.72 3.76 -0.33
N TYR A 214 -2.37 2.65 -0.66
CA TYR A 214 -2.73 2.27 -2.02
C TYR A 214 -4.25 2.25 -2.18
N MET A 215 -4.70 2.54 -3.40
CA MET A 215 -6.09 2.35 -3.82
C MET A 215 -6.14 1.61 -5.14
N LEU A 216 -7.22 0.90 -5.43
CA LEU A 216 -7.50 0.51 -6.81
C LEU A 216 -8.03 1.72 -7.60
N ALA A 217 -7.45 2.00 -8.76
CA ALA A 217 -7.87 3.07 -9.66
C ALA A 217 -7.99 2.59 -11.13
N SER A 218 -8.64 3.40 -11.97
CA SER A 218 -8.78 3.15 -13.42
C SER A 218 -8.92 4.45 -14.23
N ASP A 219 -8.40 4.47 -15.46
CA ASP A 219 -8.32 5.63 -16.36
C ASP A 219 -9.22 5.56 -17.61
#